data_AF-A0A0N4TFG1-F1
#
_entry.id   AF-A0A0N4TFG1-F1
#
_cell.length_a   1.000
_cell.length_b   1.000
_cell.length_c   1.000
_cell.angle_alpha   90.00
_cell.angle_beta   90.00
_cell.angle_gamma   90.00
#
_symmetry.space_group_name_H-M   'P 1'
#
loop_
_entity.id
_entity.type
_entity.pdbx_description
1 polymer ?
#
loop_
_entity_poly.entity_id
_entity_poly.type
_entity_poly.pdbx_seq_one_letter_code
_entity_poly.pdbx_strand_id
1 'polypeptide(L)' 'MKLMITVVWVQEVNSVNEMTSDFDMDIYVTELWIDKALRYDDMNPCKYNLSLNNEVTYHDKLS' A
#
# COMPACT_ATOMS: atom_id res chain seq x y z
N MET A 1 12.83 -5.87 -4.31
CA MET A 1 11.43 -6.15 -3.97
C MET A 1 11.07 -7.63 -4.09
N LYS A 2 10.64 -8.28 -3.00
CA LYS A 2 10.03 -9.63 -2.98
C LYS A 2 8.73 -9.59 -2.19
N LEU A 3 7.61 -9.97 -2.81
CA LEU A 3 6.30 -10.07 -2.16
C LEU A 3 6.33 -11.18 -1.10
N MET A 4 5.75 -10.89 0.07
CA MET A 4 5.72 -11.82 1.19
C MET A 4 4.31 -12.15 1.62
N ILE A 5 3.44 -11.14 1.75
CA ILE A 5 2.05 -11.30 2.16
C ILE A 5 1.17 -10.35 1.35
N THR A 6 0.01 -10.85 0.93
CA THR A 6 -1.10 -10.04 0.41
C THR A 6 -2.32 -10.39 1.26
N VAL A 7 -2.95 -9.35 1.83
CA VAL A 7 -4.22 -9.48 2.55
C VAL A 7 -5.25 -8.63 1.85
N VAL A 8 -6.40 -9.25 1.55
CA VAL A 8 -7.55 -8.57 0.95
C VAL A 8 -8.63 -8.48 2.00
N TRP A 9 -9.10 -7.26 2.24
CA TRP A 9 -10.21 -6.95 3.14
C TRP A 9 -11.38 -6.51 2.30
N VAL A 10 -12.51 -7.18 2.45
CA VAL A 10 -13.77 -6.80 1.81
C VAL A 10 -14.46 -5.76 2.66
N GLN A 11 -14.77 -4.62 2.06
CA GLN A 11 -15.55 -3.59 2.70
C GLN A 11 -17.04 -3.80 2.42
N GLU A 12 -17.40 -3.88 1.14
CA GLU A 12 -18.79 -4.00 0.68
C GLU A 12 -18.86 -4.70 -0.69
N VAL A 13 -19.97 -5.38 -0.96
CA VAL A 13 -20.33 -5.86 -2.30
C VAL A 13 -21.49 -4.99 -2.78
N ASN A 14 -21.24 -4.19 -3.80
CA ASN A 14 -22.11 -3.11 -4.24
C ASN A 14 -23.26 -3.61 -5.13
N SER A 15 -22.96 -4.49 -6.08
CA SER A 15 -23.94 -4.97 -7.05
C SER A 15 -23.58 -6.38 -7.52
N VAL A 16 -24.59 -7.15 -7.94
CA VAL A 16 -24.42 -8.47 -8.57
C VAL A 16 -25.24 -8.49 -9.85
N ASN A 17 -24.62 -8.87 -10.96
CA ASN A 17 -25.29 -9.01 -12.25
C ASN A 17 -25.30 -10.47 -12.68
N GLU A 18 -26.48 -11.10 -12.57
CA GLU A 18 -26.65 -12.51 -12.92
C GLU A 18 -26.51 -12.77 -14.43
N MET A 19 -26.89 -11.79 -15.27
CA MET A 19 -26.85 -11.94 -16.73
C MET A 19 -25.42 -12.02 -17.26
N THR A 20 -24.50 -11.25 -16.67
CA THR A 20 -23.07 -11.27 -16.99
C THR A 20 -22.26 -12.17 -16.05
N SER A 21 -22.87 -12.63 -14.96
CA SER A 21 -22.24 -13.44 -13.91
C SER A 21 -21.05 -12.73 -13.25
N ASP A 22 -21.20 -11.45 -12.95
CA ASP A 22 -20.18 -10.62 -12.28
C ASP A 22 -20.77 -9.82 -11.10
N PHE A 23 -19.88 -9.16 -10.35
CA PHE A 23 -20.24 -8.33 -9.21
C PHE A 23 -19.25 -7.17 -9.03
N ASP A 24 -19.76 -6.05 -8.52
CA ASP A 24 -18.96 -4.89 -8.12
C ASP A 24 -18.69 -4.94 -6.61
N MET A 25 -17.46 -4.65 -6.19
CA MET A 25 -17.09 -4.62 -4.77
C MET A 25 -16.03 -3.58 -4.44
N ASP A 26 -16.05 -3.13 -3.20
CA ASP A 26 -15.02 -2.27 -2.62
C ASP A 26 -14.11 -3.07 -1.70
N ILE A 27 -12.80 -2.96 -1.93
CA ILE A 27 -11.77 -3.70 -1.18
C ILE A 27 -10.63 -2.81 -0.73
N TYR A 28 -10.04 -3.19 0.39
CA TYR A 28 -8.71 -2.73 0.78
C TYR A 28 -7.70 -3.85 0.59
N VAL A 29 -6.65 -3.56 -0.18
CA VAL A 29 -5.53 -4.48 -0.38
C VAL A 29 -4.36 -3.97 0.45
N THR A 30 -3.83 -4.83 1.33
CA THR A 30 -2.61 -4.58 2.08
C THR A 30 -1.54 -5.57 1.63
N GLU A 31 -0.40 -5.04 1.21
CA GLU A 31 0.73 -5.84 0.77
C GLU A 31 1.92 -5.60 1.70
N LEU A 32 2.64 -6.69 1.99
CA LEU A 32 3.91 -6.65 2.69
C LEU A 32 4.97 -7.30 1.80
N TRP A 33 6.02 -6.54 1.52
CA TRP A 33 7.17 -7.00 0.76
C TRP A 33 8.46 -6.64 1.48
N ILE A 34 9.51 -7.42 1.20
CA ILE A 34 10.86 -7.08 1.64
C ILE A 34 11.58 -6.39 0.48
N ASP A 35 12.04 -5.17 0.73
CA ASP A 35 12.99 -4.48 -0.14
C ASP A 35 14.28 -4.14 0.59
N LYS A 36 15.40 -4.69 0.11
CA LYS A 36 16.72 -4.42 0.68
C LYS A 36 17.21 -3.01 0.37
N ALA A 37 16.74 -2.41 -0.72
CA ALA A 37 17.10 -1.04 -1.11
C ALA A 37 16.47 0.01 -0.17
N LEU A 38 15.45 -0.37 0.60
CA LEU A 38 14.79 0.50 1.59
C LEU A 38 15.38 0.36 3.00
N ARG A 39 16.46 -0.40 3.20
CA ARG A 39 17.13 -0.50 4.50
C ARG A 39 17.87 0.80 4.79
N TYR A 40 17.79 1.26 6.03
CA TYR A 40 18.39 2.52 6.50
C TYR A 40 19.05 2.37 7.88
N ASP A 41 19.35 1.13 8.28
CA ASP A 41 19.93 0.80 9.60
C ASP A 41 21.28 1.49 9.82
N ASP A 42 22.04 1.70 8.74
CA ASP A 42 23.35 2.35 8.69
C ASP A 42 23.30 3.87 8.90
N MET A 43 22.10 4.48 8.85
CA MET A 43 21.91 5.92 9.04
C MET A 43 21.70 6.33 10.50
N ASN A 44 21.86 5.42 11.47
CA ASN A 44 21.57 5.62 12.89
C ASN A 44 20.17 6.23 13.16
N PRO A 45 19.09 5.54 12.74
CA PRO A 45 17.76 6.12 12.79
C PRO A 45 17.23 6.26 14.22
N CYS A 46 16.48 7.34 14.46
CA CYS A 46 15.76 7.54 15.73
C CYS A 46 14.52 6.64 15.86
N LYS A 47 14.02 6.04 14.77
CA LYS A 47 12.86 5.13 14.74
C LYS A 47 12.99 4.07 13.64
N TYR A 48 12.72 2.82 13.99
CA TYR A 48 12.82 1.67 13.07
C TYR A 48 11.56 1.43 12.21
N ASN A 49 10.41 1.96 12.64
CA ASN A 49 9.17 1.88 11.87
C ASN A 49 8.85 3.25 11.27
N LEU A 50 8.96 3.34 9.96
CA LEU A 50 8.59 4.51 9.18
C LEU A 50 7.14 4.35 8.70
N SER A 51 6.31 5.37 8.93
CA SER A 51 4.96 5.46 8.36
C SER A 51 4.94 6.70 7.46
N LEU A 52 4.58 6.51 6.20
CA LEU A 52 4.49 7.57 5.20
C LEU A 52 3.04 7.69 4.75
N ASN A 53 2.59 8.92 4.57
CA ASN A 53 1.31 9.21 3.94
C ASN A 53 1.54 9.60 2.48
N ASN A 54 0.50 9.49 1.65
CA ASN A 54 0.56 9.84 0.22
C ASN A 54 0.58 11.35 -0.05
N GLU A 55 0.98 12.18 0.92
CA GLU A 55 1.12 13.61 0.71
C GLU A 55 2.39 13.86 -0.10
N VAL A 56 2.22 14.17 -1.39
CA VAL A 56 3.31 14.64 -2.24
C VAL A 56 3.67 16.05 -1.80
N THR A 57 4.67 16.18 -0.93
CA THR A 57 5.21 17.49 -0.58
C THR A 57 6.14 17.95 -1.70
N TYR A 58 5.65 18.83 -2.58
CA TYR A 58 6.46 19.51 -3.59
C TYR A 58 7.38 20.55 -2.91
N HIS A 59 8.48 20.11 -2.29
CA HIS A 59 9.45 21.04 -1.70
C HIS A 59 10.57 21.50 -2.68
N ASP A 60 10.65 20.93 -3.89
CA ASP A 60 11.73 21.25 -4.85
C ASP A 60 11.32 22.23 -5.98
N LYS A 61 10.36 23.12 -5.73
CA LYS A 61 10.18 24.33 -6.54
C LYS A 61 10.41 25.58 -5.70
N LEU A 62 11.65 25.77 -5.25
CA LEU A 62 12.30 27.07 -5.00
C LEU A 62 13.72 26.79 -4.45
N SER A 63 14.64 26.43 -5.36
CA SER A 63 16.07 26.68 -5.22
C SER A 63 16.58 27.19 -6.55
#